data_AF-A0A925B0T6-F1
#
_entry.id   AF-A0A925B0T6-F1
#
_cell.length_a   1.000
_cell.length_b   1.000
_cell.length_c   1.000
_cell.angle_alpha   90.00
_cell.angle_beta   90.00
_cell.angle_gamma   90.00
#
_symmetry.space_group_name_H-M   'P 1'
#
loop_
_entity.id
_entity.type
_entity.pdbx_description
1 polymer ?
#
loop_
_entity_poly.entity_id
_entity_poly.type
_entity_poly.pdbx_seq_one_letter_code
_entity_poly.pdbx_strand_id
1 'polypeptide(L)'
;MSKEDFSDLDAEIIDVSPVQRPQLNWRIWISVAALFVAAIASFRAIGIYVESLWFDSLGFSTRYWYEFTIGWALFAAFAVLTTLILRTGFYALEKVFQLEKLAPRKIDLGNNQTVDFNPARVLRPLGWIIAVFFGIGSGISFANDWQDWILYFHQTSTQLRDPIFNNTLGFYLFSLPIYQAIVSWLMTIAIVLLIATAVNAALSIPQQFIANGKAQGFAGFGKKSIAAISVALGVLSLIVATQFLLARYSYLWSDHASFSGVTFTEHNYLLPGFVVISIALVLSSVLLFANAIAFRGLRAIFAALILPVAVYVVAAVIIPSYIQNFVVKPNELGRETPYIENNIAGTRNGFNIETIENRDYPAEISTAAFNLDSNQNVFSNIRLWDWQALRDTLRQIQEIRTYYDFADVDVDRYVINGEKRQMMVASRELDITKLPPQSRNWINERLVYTHGYGVTMNPVNEFTPEGKPRFVLSNMPIETNGDIRLTRPEIYFGEKTDTDVYVKTKQREFDFPQGENNNYTNYEGDGGFAIGGGLRRLSIAFTLGDLSKLPFSDDVTAESRVLMHRNINNRVRRIAPFLKFDSDPYIVVNDDGRLVWIIDAYTKSAHFPYSRHYEVAGERLNYFRNSVKV
;
A
#
# COMPACT_ATOMS: atom_id res chain seq x y z
N MET A 1 -75.21 -64.72 2.26
CA MET A 1 -74.38 -64.25 3.39
C MET A 1 -72.99 -64.00 2.83
N SER A 2 -72.42 -62.82 2.79
CA SER A 2 -72.72 -61.50 3.37
C SER A 2 -72.18 -60.45 2.39
N LYS A 3 -72.84 -59.28 2.37
CA LYS A 3 -72.35 -58.05 1.75
C LYS A 3 -71.03 -57.64 2.41
N GLU A 4 -70.03 -57.32 1.61
CA GLU A 4 -69.08 -56.27 1.96
C GLU A 4 -69.05 -55.25 0.82
N ASP A 5 -69.30 -54.02 1.25
CA ASP A 5 -69.56 -52.81 0.51
C ASP A 5 -68.21 -52.10 0.38
N PHE A 6 -67.67 -52.00 -0.84
CA PHE A 6 -66.42 -51.30 -1.13
C PHE A 6 -66.70 -49.99 -1.87
N SER A 7 -67.67 -49.21 -1.38
CA SER A 7 -68.07 -47.93 -1.95
C SER A 7 -67.30 -46.71 -1.42
N ASP A 8 -66.16 -46.91 -0.73
CA ASP A 8 -65.38 -45.81 -0.11
C ASP A 8 -63.85 -45.96 -0.29
N LEU A 9 -63.41 -46.27 -1.51
CA LEU A 9 -62.02 -46.04 -1.93
C LEU A 9 -62.03 -45.27 -3.25
N ASP A 10 -62.55 -44.06 -3.19
CA ASP A 10 -62.15 -43.01 -4.11
C ASP A 10 -60.63 -42.97 -4.11
N ALA A 11 -60.05 -43.44 -5.21
CA ALA A 11 -58.66 -43.24 -5.51
C ALA A 11 -58.43 -41.73 -5.55
N GLU A 12 -57.94 -41.18 -4.45
CA GLU A 12 -57.29 -39.87 -4.43
C GLU A 12 -56.09 -40.02 -5.35
N ILE A 13 -56.31 -39.69 -6.63
CA ILE A 13 -55.25 -39.59 -7.63
C ILE A 13 -54.32 -38.50 -7.11
N ILE A 14 -53.22 -38.93 -6.49
CA ILE A 14 -52.11 -38.05 -6.16
C ILE A 14 -51.57 -37.58 -7.51
N ASP A 15 -52.03 -36.41 -7.95
CA ASP A 15 -51.49 -35.68 -9.09
C ASP A 15 -50.08 -35.24 -8.73
N VAL A 16 -49.09 -36.11 -8.98
CA VAL A 16 -47.67 -35.75 -8.94
C VAL A 16 -47.33 -35.00 -10.23
N SER A 17 -48.02 -33.90 -10.46
CA SER A 17 -47.57 -32.87 -11.40
C SER A 17 -46.14 -32.49 -11.00
N PRO A 18 -45.16 -32.49 -11.94
CA PRO A 18 -43.80 -32.11 -11.59
C PRO A 18 -43.86 -30.69 -11.04
N VAL A 19 -43.48 -30.53 -9.76
CA VAL A 19 -43.30 -29.20 -9.14
C VAL A 19 -42.42 -28.41 -10.11
N GLN A 20 -43.04 -27.45 -10.80
CA GLN A 20 -42.31 -26.52 -11.66
C GLN A 20 -41.32 -25.83 -10.74
N ARG A 21 -40.05 -26.24 -10.77
CA ARG A 21 -38.98 -25.51 -10.11
C ARG A 21 -39.11 -24.07 -10.61
N PRO A 22 -39.28 -23.07 -9.72
CA PRO A 22 -39.45 -21.70 -10.17
C PRO A 22 -38.30 -21.40 -11.10
N GLN A 23 -38.60 -21.11 -12.37
CA GLN A 23 -37.60 -20.67 -13.31
C GLN A 23 -37.06 -19.38 -12.72
N LEU A 24 -35.89 -19.46 -12.07
CA LEU A 24 -35.25 -18.30 -11.48
C LEU A 24 -35.10 -17.32 -12.65
N ASN A 25 -35.88 -16.24 -12.61
CA ASN A 25 -35.86 -15.21 -13.65
C ASN A 25 -34.50 -14.52 -13.58
N TRP A 26 -33.51 -15.11 -14.25
CA TRP A 26 -32.12 -14.66 -14.29
C TRP A 26 -32.00 -13.19 -14.70
N ARG A 27 -32.98 -12.68 -15.46
CA ARG A 27 -33.12 -11.26 -15.81
C ARG A 27 -33.39 -10.34 -14.60
N ILE A 28 -34.17 -10.80 -13.61
CA ILE A 28 -34.41 -10.06 -12.36
C ILE A 28 -33.11 -9.98 -11.57
N TRP A 29 -32.40 -11.10 -11.43
CA TRP A 29 -31.11 -11.14 -10.74
C TRP A 29 -30.03 -10.29 -11.41
N ILE A 30 -29.99 -10.25 -12.75
CA ILE A 30 -29.10 -9.35 -13.49
C ILE A 30 -29.47 -7.89 -13.25
N SER A 31 -30.77 -7.56 -13.25
CA SER A 31 -31.23 -6.19 -13.02
C SER A 31 -30.92 -5.72 -11.60
N VAL A 32 -31.12 -6.59 -10.61
CA VAL A 32 -30.75 -6.35 -9.21
C VAL A 32 -29.24 -6.19 -9.07
N ALA A 33 -28.45 -7.06 -9.72
CA ALA A 33 -26.99 -6.95 -9.71
C ALA A 33 -26.50 -5.65 -10.37
N ALA A 34 -27.09 -5.26 -11.51
CA ALA A 34 -26.75 -4.01 -12.20
C ALA A 34 -27.10 -2.79 -11.34
N LEU A 35 -28.26 -2.79 -10.68
CA LEU A 35 -28.67 -1.73 -9.76
C LEU A 35 -27.76 -1.66 -8.53
N PHE A 36 -27.35 -2.82 -7.99
CA PHE A 36 -26.41 -2.89 -6.88
C PHE A 36 -25.03 -2.32 -7.26
N VAL A 37 -24.50 -2.70 -8.43
CA VAL A 37 -23.24 -2.14 -8.96
C VAL A 37 -23.36 -0.64 -9.20
N ALA A 38 -24.47 -0.17 -9.76
CA ALA A 38 -24.72 1.25 -9.97
C ALA A 38 -24.80 2.03 -8.64
N ALA A 39 -25.40 1.45 -7.61
CA ALA A 39 -25.45 2.04 -6.26
C ALA A 39 -24.05 2.16 -5.66
N ILE A 40 -23.24 1.10 -5.72
CA ILE A 40 -21.84 1.12 -5.26
C ILE A 40 -21.03 2.17 -6.02
N ALA A 41 -21.15 2.22 -7.35
CA ALA A 41 -20.47 3.19 -8.19
C ALA A 41 -20.87 4.63 -7.84
N SER A 42 -22.16 4.87 -7.58
CA SER A 42 -22.68 6.17 -7.17
C SER A 42 -22.12 6.60 -5.81
N PHE A 43 -22.09 5.69 -4.83
CA PHE A 43 -21.50 5.97 -3.51
C PHE A 43 -20.02 6.29 -3.59
N ARG A 44 -19.27 5.55 -4.42
CA ARG A 44 -17.86 5.84 -4.68
C ARG A 44 -17.65 7.18 -5.38
N ALA A 45 -18.50 7.53 -6.35
CA ALA A 45 -18.42 8.80 -7.06
C ALA A 45 -18.65 10.01 -6.13
N ILE A 46 -19.61 9.92 -5.20
CA ILE A 46 -19.84 10.96 -4.19
C ILE A 46 -18.61 11.16 -3.31
N GLY A 47 -18.00 10.06 -2.83
CA GLY A 47 -16.78 10.14 -2.03
C GLY A 47 -15.60 10.74 -2.79
N ILE A 48 -15.39 10.36 -4.05
CA ILE A 48 -14.36 10.94 -4.94
C ILE A 48 -14.58 12.45 -5.10
N TYR A 49 -15.83 12.87 -5.32
CA TYR A 49 -16.17 14.28 -5.44
C TYR A 49 -15.84 15.05 -4.16
N VAL A 50 -16.27 14.58 -2.98
CA VAL A 50 -16.00 15.27 -1.71
C VAL A 50 -14.51 15.31 -1.37
N GLU A 51 -13.77 14.21 -1.59
CA GLU A 51 -12.31 14.20 -1.45
C GLU A 51 -11.63 15.18 -2.43
N SER A 52 -12.11 15.29 -3.67
CA SER A 52 -11.56 16.26 -4.62
C SER A 52 -11.71 17.71 -4.15
N LEU A 53 -12.82 18.05 -3.49
CA LEU A 53 -13.03 19.38 -2.89
C LEU A 53 -12.06 19.64 -1.73
N TRP A 54 -11.74 18.60 -0.96
CA TRP A 54 -10.77 18.69 0.12
C TRP A 54 -9.35 18.94 -0.42
N PHE A 55 -8.91 18.17 -1.42
CA PHE A 55 -7.62 18.40 -2.08
C PHE A 55 -7.54 19.78 -2.74
N ASP A 56 -8.62 20.27 -3.34
CA ASP A 56 -8.71 21.61 -3.91
C ASP A 56 -8.53 22.71 -2.87
N SER A 57 -9.13 22.54 -1.67
CA SER A 57 -8.96 23.50 -0.57
C SER A 57 -7.51 23.66 -0.08
N LEU A 58 -6.65 22.69 -0.37
CA LEU A 58 -5.24 22.69 -0.02
C LEU A 58 -4.32 23.08 -1.20
N GLY A 59 -4.89 23.33 -2.38
CA GLY A 59 -4.11 23.58 -3.60
C GLY A 59 -3.51 22.32 -4.24
N PHE A 60 -3.90 21.12 -3.78
CA PHE A 60 -3.39 19.83 -4.28
C PHE A 60 -4.34 19.12 -5.25
N SER A 61 -5.32 19.83 -5.83
CA SER A 61 -6.30 19.29 -6.80
C SER A 61 -5.62 18.60 -7.99
N THR A 62 -4.60 19.24 -8.59
CA THR A 62 -3.84 18.69 -9.72
C THR A 62 -3.21 17.34 -9.38
N ARG A 63 -2.64 17.22 -8.16
CA ARG A 63 -2.00 15.99 -7.69
C ARG A 63 -3.02 14.87 -7.50
N TYR A 64 -4.19 15.16 -6.93
CA TYR A 64 -5.26 14.19 -6.74
C TYR A 64 -5.77 13.63 -8.08
N TRP A 65 -6.09 14.49 -9.04
CA TRP A 65 -6.56 14.06 -10.35
C TRP A 65 -5.47 13.35 -11.15
N TYR A 66 -4.20 13.72 -10.98
CA TYR A 66 -3.09 12.99 -11.60
C TYR A 66 -2.99 11.55 -11.08
N GLU A 67 -3.02 11.33 -9.76
CA GLU A 67 -3.06 9.97 -9.15
C GLU A 67 -4.28 9.18 -9.64
N PHE A 68 -5.46 9.81 -9.63
CA PHE A 68 -6.69 9.15 -10.06
C PHE A 68 -6.66 8.75 -11.55
N THR A 69 -6.19 9.66 -12.42
CA THR A 69 -6.15 9.42 -13.88
C THR A 69 -5.12 8.37 -14.25
N ILE A 70 -3.92 8.39 -13.65
CA ILE A 70 -2.90 7.38 -13.94
C ILE A 70 -3.32 6.00 -13.42
N GLY A 71 -3.92 5.91 -12.22
CA GLY A 71 -4.43 4.66 -11.68
C GLY A 71 -5.51 4.04 -12.57
N TRP A 72 -6.48 4.83 -13.04
CA TRP A 72 -7.50 4.37 -13.98
C TRP A 72 -6.95 4.06 -15.38
N ALA A 73 -5.98 4.83 -15.87
CA ALA A 73 -5.33 4.57 -17.15
C ALA A 73 -4.59 3.23 -17.12
N LEU A 74 -3.82 2.95 -16.06
CA LEU A 74 -3.13 1.68 -15.84
C LEU A 74 -4.12 0.52 -15.70
N PHE A 75 -5.19 0.71 -14.91
CA PHE A 75 -6.27 -0.27 -14.78
C PHE A 75 -6.85 -0.63 -16.16
N ALA A 76 -7.29 0.37 -16.92
CA ALA A 76 -7.95 0.16 -18.20
C ALA A 76 -6.98 -0.46 -19.22
N ALA A 77 -5.74 0.04 -19.30
CA ALA A 77 -4.73 -0.46 -20.22
C ALA A 77 -4.43 -1.94 -19.95
N PHE A 78 -4.08 -2.31 -18.72
CA PHE A 78 -3.71 -3.70 -18.42
C PHE A 78 -4.91 -4.64 -18.36
N ALA A 79 -6.11 -4.16 -17.99
CA ALA A 79 -7.31 -4.98 -18.08
C ALA A 79 -7.64 -5.34 -19.54
N VAL A 80 -7.65 -4.34 -20.43
CA VAL A 80 -7.92 -4.56 -21.85
C VAL A 80 -6.84 -5.41 -22.50
N LEU A 81 -5.56 -5.10 -22.26
CA LEU A 81 -4.43 -5.86 -22.83
C LEU A 81 -4.46 -7.33 -22.38
N THR A 82 -4.65 -7.59 -21.09
CA THR A 82 -4.71 -8.97 -20.57
C THR A 82 -5.91 -9.73 -21.14
N THR A 83 -7.09 -9.11 -21.13
CA THR A 83 -8.29 -9.74 -21.70
C THR A 83 -8.11 -10.02 -23.20
N LEU A 84 -7.51 -9.10 -23.96
CA LEU A 84 -7.24 -9.28 -25.38
C LEU A 84 -6.25 -10.42 -25.64
N ILE A 85 -5.14 -10.46 -24.90
CA ILE A 85 -4.11 -11.50 -25.03
C ILE A 85 -4.70 -12.88 -24.70
N LEU A 86 -5.36 -13.02 -23.54
CA LEU A 86 -5.98 -14.27 -23.12
C LEU A 86 -7.10 -14.71 -24.06
N ARG A 87 -7.96 -13.78 -24.50
CA ARG A 87 -9.04 -14.10 -25.43
C ARG A 87 -8.49 -14.58 -26.77
N THR A 88 -7.46 -13.93 -27.28
CA THR A 88 -6.79 -14.32 -28.52
C THR A 88 -6.16 -15.70 -28.38
N GLY A 89 -5.50 -15.98 -27.26
CA GLY A 89 -4.96 -17.30 -26.93
C GLY A 89 -6.05 -18.38 -26.87
N PHE A 90 -7.15 -18.14 -26.14
CA PHE A 90 -8.28 -19.07 -26.08
C PHE A 90 -8.92 -19.28 -27.45
N TYR A 91 -9.09 -18.22 -28.25
CA TYR A 91 -9.61 -18.33 -29.61
C TYR A 91 -8.72 -19.20 -30.52
N ALA A 92 -7.39 -19.05 -30.41
CA ALA A 92 -6.45 -19.89 -31.12
C ALA A 92 -6.58 -21.37 -30.69
N LEU A 93 -6.74 -21.63 -29.38
CA LEU A 93 -6.97 -22.99 -28.87
C LEU A 93 -8.30 -23.58 -29.37
N GLU A 94 -9.40 -22.81 -29.36
CA GLU A 94 -10.69 -23.24 -29.90
C GLU A 94 -10.57 -23.69 -31.36
N LYS A 95 -9.82 -22.94 -32.18
CA LYS A 95 -9.56 -23.27 -33.60
C LYS A 95 -8.67 -24.50 -33.77
N VAL A 96 -7.59 -24.59 -33.00
CA VAL A 96 -6.62 -25.70 -33.11
C VAL A 96 -7.25 -27.03 -32.71
N PHE A 97 -8.04 -27.04 -31.63
CA PHE A 97 -8.69 -28.24 -31.10
C PHE A 97 -10.06 -28.55 -31.71
N GLN A 98 -10.61 -27.64 -32.54
CA GLN A 98 -11.94 -27.79 -33.17
C GLN A 98 -13.00 -28.24 -32.17
N LEU A 99 -13.12 -27.52 -31.04
CA LEU A 99 -13.96 -27.91 -29.90
C LEU A 99 -15.41 -28.24 -30.30
N GLU A 100 -15.92 -27.61 -31.37
CA GLU A 100 -17.26 -27.85 -31.93
C GLU A 100 -17.47 -29.27 -32.47
N LYS A 101 -16.39 -29.97 -32.84
CA LYS A 101 -16.42 -31.34 -33.37
C LYS A 101 -16.08 -32.41 -32.33
N LEU A 102 -15.80 -32.01 -31.09
CA LEU A 102 -15.58 -32.97 -30.01
C LEU A 102 -16.91 -33.62 -29.63
N ALA A 103 -16.93 -34.96 -29.58
CA ALA A 103 -18.10 -35.72 -29.18
C ALA A 103 -18.54 -35.34 -27.76
N PRO A 104 -19.86 -35.27 -27.48
CA PRO A 104 -20.36 -35.04 -26.13
C PRO A 104 -19.82 -36.12 -25.20
N ARG A 105 -19.21 -35.71 -24.09
CA ARG A 105 -18.68 -36.63 -23.10
C ARG A 105 -19.78 -36.97 -22.09
N LYS A 106 -20.11 -38.25 -21.96
CA LYS A 106 -20.94 -38.74 -20.86
C LYS A 106 -20.10 -38.76 -19.59
N ILE A 107 -20.42 -37.90 -18.64
CA ILE A 107 -19.85 -37.95 -17.28
C ILE A 107 -20.88 -38.69 -16.44
N ASP A 108 -20.45 -39.77 -15.80
CA ASP A 108 -21.29 -40.55 -14.87
C ASP A 108 -21.16 -39.89 -13.49
N LEU A 109 -22.24 -39.27 -13.00
CA LEU A 109 -22.25 -38.54 -11.72
C LEU A 109 -22.45 -39.48 -10.51
N GLY A 110 -22.48 -40.80 -10.74
CA GLY A 110 -23.02 -41.76 -9.77
C GLY A 110 -24.56 -41.76 -9.79
N ASN A 111 -25.18 -42.89 -9.42
CA ASN A 111 -26.63 -43.17 -9.58
C ASN A 111 -27.14 -43.36 -11.03
N ASN A 112 -26.34 -43.91 -11.95
CA ASN A 112 -26.79 -44.26 -13.31
C ASN A 112 -27.30 -43.06 -14.15
N GLN A 113 -26.96 -41.82 -13.77
CA GLN A 113 -27.30 -40.61 -14.50
C GLN A 113 -26.08 -40.12 -15.28
N THR A 114 -26.10 -40.36 -16.60
CA THR A 114 -25.09 -39.80 -17.50
C THR A 114 -25.54 -38.42 -17.99
N VAL A 115 -24.79 -37.38 -17.68
CA VAL A 115 -25.03 -36.02 -18.23
C VAL A 115 -24.13 -35.82 -19.46
N ASP A 116 -24.73 -35.39 -20.57
CA ASP A 116 -24.01 -35.06 -21.80
C ASP A 116 -23.28 -33.71 -21.63
N PHE A 117 -21.96 -33.78 -21.43
CA PHE A 117 -21.10 -32.60 -21.38
C PHE A 117 -20.62 -32.26 -22.78
N ASN A 118 -21.08 -31.13 -23.35
CA ASN A 118 -20.52 -30.57 -24.58
C ASN A 118 -19.39 -29.57 -24.22
N PRO A 119 -18.11 -29.90 -24.46
CA PRO A 119 -16.98 -29.04 -24.09
C PRO A 119 -17.04 -27.65 -24.71
N ALA A 120 -17.54 -27.52 -25.95
CA ALA A 120 -17.59 -26.23 -26.64
C ALA A 120 -18.58 -25.24 -26.03
N ARG A 121 -19.71 -25.73 -25.49
CA ARG A 121 -20.77 -24.90 -24.91
C ARG A 121 -20.37 -24.32 -23.54
N VAL A 122 -19.43 -24.97 -22.84
CA VAL A 122 -18.94 -24.55 -21.53
C VAL A 122 -17.63 -23.77 -21.64
N LEU A 123 -16.67 -24.22 -22.46
CA LEU A 123 -15.33 -23.60 -22.53
C LEU A 123 -15.33 -22.20 -23.17
N ARG A 124 -16.25 -21.91 -24.09
CA ARG A 124 -16.36 -20.58 -24.73
C ARG A 124 -16.77 -19.47 -23.77
N PRO A 125 -17.92 -19.56 -23.06
CA PRO A 125 -18.29 -18.54 -22.07
C PRO A 125 -17.28 -18.53 -20.92
N LEU A 126 -16.77 -19.69 -20.50
CA LEU A 126 -15.75 -19.78 -19.47
C LEU A 126 -14.45 -19.07 -19.88
N GLY A 127 -14.02 -19.18 -21.13
CA GLY A 127 -12.85 -18.46 -21.65
C GLY A 127 -13.00 -16.95 -21.58
N TRP A 128 -14.19 -16.41 -21.86
CA TRP A 128 -14.49 -14.99 -21.65
C TRP A 128 -14.47 -14.61 -20.18
N ILE A 129 -15.12 -15.40 -19.31
CA ILE A 129 -15.16 -15.15 -17.88
C ILE A 129 -13.73 -15.13 -17.30
N ILE A 130 -12.90 -16.12 -17.65
CA ILE A 130 -11.50 -16.20 -17.22
C ILE A 130 -10.70 -15.01 -17.76
N ALA A 131 -10.84 -14.67 -19.04
CA ALA A 131 -10.08 -13.56 -19.64
C ALA A 131 -10.45 -12.19 -19.01
N VAL A 132 -11.72 -11.97 -18.68
CA VAL A 132 -12.18 -10.76 -18.00
C VAL A 132 -11.76 -10.77 -16.53
N PHE A 133 -11.85 -11.92 -15.86
CA PHE A 133 -11.43 -12.07 -14.46
C PHE A 133 -9.94 -11.74 -14.28
N PHE A 134 -9.06 -12.39 -15.06
CA PHE A 134 -7.63 -12.09 -15.04
C PHE A 134 -7.30 -10.69 -15.57
N GLY A 135 -8.12 -10.16 -16.48
CA GLY A 135 -8.01 -8.77 -16.94
C GLY A 135 -8.26 -7.77 -15.81
N ILE A 136 -9.40 -7.87 -15.14
CA ILE A 136 -9.72 -7.03 -13.97
C ILE A 136 -8.66 -7.19 -12.89
N GLY A 137 -8.24 -8.43 -12.58
CA GLY A 137 -7.20 -8.69 -11.59
C GLY A 137 -5.86 -8.01 -11.92
N SER A 138 -5.41 -8.11 -13.17
CA SER A 138 -4.18 -7.44 -13.63
C SER A 138 -4.33 -5.92 -13.60
N GLY A 139 -5.47 -5.40 -14.05
CA GLY A 139 -5.77 -3.97 -13.99
C GLY A 139 -5.73 -3.42 -12.57
N ILE A 140 -6.33 -4.12 -11.59
CA ILE A 140 -6.28 -3.71 -10.18
C ILE A 140 -4.85 -3.75 -9.66
N SER A 141 -4.09 -4.80 -9.96
CA SER A 141 -2.69 -4.92 -9.53
C SER A 141 -1.86 -3.73 -10.00
N PHE A 142 -1.87 -3.44 -11.30
CA PHE A 142 -1.09 -2.33 -11.87
C PHE A 142 -1.60 -0.95 -11.46
N ALA A 143 -2.89 -0.79 -11.16
CA ALA A 143 -3.43 0.45 -10.62
C ALA A 143 -2.97 0.72 -9.18
N ASN A 144 -2.77 -0.33 -8.37
CA ASN A 144 -2.23 -0.20 -7.02
C ASN A 144 -0.74 0.16 -7.04
N ASP A 145 0.01 -0.34 -8.02
CA ASP A 145 1.45 -0.08 -8.21
C ASP A 145 1.73 1.24 -8.94
N TRP A 146 0.80 2.20 -8.94
CA TRP A 146 0.89 3.45 -9.68
C TRP A 146 2.16 4.27 -9.36
N GLN A 147 2.67 4.15 -8.13
CA GLN A 147 3.86 4.88 -7.67
C GLN A 147 5.10 4.45 -8.46
N ASP A 148 5.30 3.14 -8.65
CA ASP A 148 6.43 2.62 -9.42
C ASP A 148 6.38 3.08 -10.88
N TRP A 149 5.18 3.17 -11.46
CA TRP A 149 4.99 3.65 -12.83
C TRP A 149 5.29 5.14 -12.98
N ILE A 150 4.85 5.97 -12.02
CA ILE A 150 5.20 7.39 -12.03
C ILE A 150 6.70 7.57 -11.89
N LEU A 151 7.34 6.85 -10.98
CA LEU A 151 8.79 6.90 -10.79
C LEU A 151 9.54 6.48 -12.06
N TYR A 152 9.03 5.49 -12.80
CA TYR A 152 9.57 5.10 -14.09
C TYR A 152 9.43 6.20 -15.16
N PHE A 153 8.26 6.82 -15.27
CA PHE A 153 8.02 7.87 -16.28
C PHE A 153 8.76 9.17 -15.96
N HIS A 154 8.94 9.50 -14.68
CA HIS A 154 9.60 10.72 -14.20
C HIS A 154 10.96 10.44 -13.56
N GLN A 155 11.64 9.39 -14.03
CA GLN A 155 12.94 8.99 -13.50
C GLN A 155 13.99 10.10 -13.62
N THR A 156 14.79 10.29 -12.57
CA THR A 156 15.91 11.24 -12.58
C THR A 156 17.22 10.54 -12.98
N SER A 157 18.10 11.26 -13.66
CA SER A 157 19.43 10.74 -14.00
C SER A 157 20.32 10.70 -12.76
N THR A 158 20.71 9.50 -12.34
CA THR A 158 21.65 9.31 -11.22
C THR A 158 23.08 9.09 -11.74
N GLN A 159 24.07 9.68 -11.08
CA GLN A 159 25.48 9.54 -11.48
C GLN A 159 26.15 8.28 -10.91
N LEU A 160 25.68 7.80 -9.75
CA LEU A 160 26.23 6.61 -9.10
C LEU A 160 25.94 5.37 -9.96
N ARG A 161 27.01 4.63 -10.29
CA ARG A 161 26.94 3.37 -11.05
C ARG A 161 27.32 2.20 -10.18
N ASP A 162 26.67 1.08 -10.43
CA ASP A 162 27.00 -0.16 -9.74
C ASP A 162 28.32 -0.75 -10.30
N PRO A 163 29.21 -1.29 -9.46
CA PRO A 163 30.50 -1.82 -9.89
C PRO A 163 30.43 -3.15 -10.66
N ILE A 164 29.29 -3.85 -10.68
CA ILE A 164 29.18 -5.23 -11.23
C ILE A 164 28.60 -5.24 -12.65
N PHE A 165 27.46 -4.61 -12.83
CA PHE A 165 26.69 -4.48 -14.06
C PHE A 165 26.86 -3.10 -14.73
N ASN A 166 27.44 -2.10 -14.05
CA ASN A 166 27.69 -0.75 -14.56
C ASN A 166 26.42 0.05 -14.96
N ASN A 167 25.28 -0.33 -14.42
CA ASN A 167 24.02 0.38 -14.49
C ASN A 167 23.98 1.51 -13.46
N THR A 168 23.21 2.55 -13.76
CA THR A 168 23.00 3.68 -12.86
C THR A 168 22.02 3.32 -11.73
N LEU A 169 22.17 3.92 -10.55
CA LEU A 169 21.24 3.73 -9.42
C LEU A 169 19.75 3.89 -9.80
N GLY A 170 19.43 4.86 -10.66
CA GLY A 170 18.07 5.09 -11.16
C GLY A 170 17.45 3.90 -11.90
N PHE A 171 18.26 3.05 -12.53
CA PHE A 171 17.77 1.82 -13.14
C PHE A 171 17.19 0.87 -12.08
N TYR A 172 17.87 0.73 -10.95
CA TYR A 172 17.45 -0.16 -9.86
C TYR A 172 16.25 0.38 -9.10
N LEU A 173 16.21 1.69 -8.86
CA LEU A 173 15.14 2.32 -8.09
C LEU A 173 13.86 2.54 -8.92
N PHE A 174 13.97 2.80 -10.23
CA PHE A 174 12.83 3.26 -11.04
C PHE A 174 12.47 2.32 -12.20
N SER A 175 13.46 1.75 -12.91
CA SER A 175 13.18 0.94 -14.11
C SER A 175 12.95 -0.55 -13.81
N LEU A 176 13.77 -1.11 -12.91
CA LEU A 176 13.77 -2.53 -12.64
C LEU A 176 12.45 -3.05 -12.03
N PRO A 177 11.80 -2.36 -11.06
CA PRO A 177 10.51 -2.81 -10.53
C PRO A 177 9.46 -3.00 -11.64
N ILE A 178 9.42 -2.07 -12.62
CA ILE A 178 8.50 -2.16 -13.77
C ILE A 178 8.85 -3.34 -14.68
N TYR A 179 10.12 -3.58 -14.96
CA TYR A 179 10.51 -4.74 -15.77
C TYR A 179 10.16 -6.07 -15.08
N GLN A 180 10.35 -6.15 -13.77
CA GLN A 180 9.95 -7.32 -12.98
C GLN A 180 8.43 -7.49 -12.95
N ALA A 181 7.66 -6.41 -12.78
CA ALA A 181 6.20 -6.42 -12.81
C ALA A 181 5.66 -6.90 -14.17
N ILE A 182 6.21 -6.41 -15.28
CA ILE A 182 5.82 -6.83 -16.64
C ILE A 182 6.14 -8.31 -16.87
N VAL A 183 7.32 -8.78 -16.50
CA VAL A 183 7.68 -10.20 -16.67
C VAL A 183 6.82 -11.10 -15.79
N SER A 184 6.54 -10.70 -14.54
CA SER A 184 5.61 -11.41 -13.64
C SER A 184 4.20 -11.50 -14.23
N TRP A 185 3.69 -10.41 -14.80
CA TRP A 185 2.40 -10.38 -15.49
C TRP A 185 2.36 -11.31 -16.71
N LEU A 186 3.40 -11.28 -17.56
CA LEU A 186 3.53 -12.20 -18.70
C LEU A 186 3.62 -13.66 -18.25
N MET A 187 4.31 -13.94 -17.13
CA MET A 187 4.36 -15.27 -16.52
C MET A 187 2.96 -15.75 -16.12
N THR A 188 2.15 -14.91 -15.46
CA THR A 188 0.76 -15.26 -15.12
C THR A 188 -0.05 -15.61 -16.37
N ILE A 189 0.01 -14.78 -17.41
CA ILE A 189 -0.68 -15.03 -18.68
C ILE A 189 -0.23 -16.35 -19.31
N ALA A 190 1.08 -16.60 -19.37
CA ALA A 190 1.64 -17.81 -19.96
C ALA A 190 1.22 -19.08 -19.21
N ILE A 191 1.17 -19.02 -17.87
CA ILE A 191 0.69 -20.14 -17.03
C ILE A 191 -0.79 -20.40 -17.29
N VAL A 192 -1.63 -19.36 -17.34
CA VAL A 192 -3.06 -19.51 -17.64
C VAL A 192 -3.27 -20.14 -19.01
N LEU A 193 -2.53 -19.70 -20.03
CA LEU A 193 -2.59 -20.27 -21.38
C LEU A 193 -2.06 -21.70 -21.43
N LEU A 194 -1.02 -22.03 -20.66
CA LEU A 194 -0.50 -23.39 -20.56
C LEU A 194 -1.54 -24.33 -19.93
N ILE A 195 -2.17 -23.92 -18.82
CA ILE A 195 -3.23 -24.68 -18.16
C ILE A 195 -4.40 -24.88 -19.11
N ALA A 196 -4.85 -23.80 -19.78
CA ALA A 196 -5.92 -23.90 -20.77
C ALA A 196 -5.54 -24.87 -21.91
N THR A 197 -4.30 -24.82 -22.38
CA THR A 197 -3.80 -25.74 -23.42
C THR A 197 -3.82 -27.18 -22.92
N ALA A 198 -3.38 -27.44 -21.68
CA ALA A 198 -3.39 -28.77 -21.07
C ALA A 198 -4.82 -29.32 -20.89
N VAL A 199 -5.76 -28.48 -20.43
CA VAL A 199 -7.17 -28.84 -20.30
C VAL A 199 -7.77 -29.20 -21.67
N ASN A 200 -7.59 -28.35 -22.68
CA ASN A 200 -8.07 -28.62 -24.04
C ASN A 200 -7.42 -29.88 -24.64
N ALA A 201 -6.14 -30.11 -24.38
CA ALA A 201 -5.43 -31.31 -24.79
C ALA A 201 -5.99 -32.58 -24.12
N ALA A 202 -6.27 -32.55 -22.82
CA ALA A 202 -6.89 -33.67 -22.10
C ALA A 202 -8.32 -33.96 -22.59
N LEU A 203 -9.08 -32.91 -22.92
CA LEU A 203 -10.42 -33.02 -23.50
C LEU A 203 -10.42 -33.57 -24.94
N SER A 204 -9.29 -33.43 -25.66
CA SER A 204 -9.13 -33.97 -27.01
C SER A 204 -8.78 -35.47 -27.06
N ILE A 205 -8.48 -36.10 -25.92
CA ILE A 205 -8.17 -37.54 -25.84
C ILE A 205 -9.45 -38.35 -26.18
N PRO A 206 -9.42 -39.30 -27.14
CA PRO A 206 -10.59 -40.09 -27.50
C PRO A 206 -11.07 -40.99 -26.35
N GLN A 207 -12.38 -41.04 -26.11
CA GLN A 207 -12.98 -41.83 -25.01
C GLN A 207 -12.67 -43.33 -25.09
N GLN A 208 -12.48 -43.88 -26.29
CA GLN A 208 -12.12 -45.28 -26.51
C GLN A 208 -10.76 -45.67 -25.91
N PHE A 209 -9.81 -44.72 -25.83
CA PHE A 209 -8.52 -44.97 -25.17
C PHE A 209 -8.67 -44.99 -23.65
N ILE A 210 -9.57 -44.17 -23.11
CA ILE A 210 -9.88 -44.09 -21.68
C ILE A 210 -10.63 -45.36 -21.22
N ALA A 211 -11.65 -45.77 -21.99
CA ALA A 211 -12.50 -46.93 -21.65
C ALA A 211 -11.78 -48.28 -21.77
N ASN A 212 -10.81 -48.43 -22.67
CA ASN A 212 -10.10 -49.69 -22.90
C ASN A 212 -8.86 -49.90 -21.99
N GLY A 213 -8.62 -49.03 -21.00
CA GLY A 213 -7.40 -49.06 -20.17
C GLY A 213 -6.08 -48.83 -20.92
N LYS A 214 -6.15 -48.57 -22.23
CA LYS A 214 -4.99 -48.30 -23.12
C LYS A 214 -4.49 -46.85 -23.03
N ALA A 215 -5.17 -45.99 -22.28
CA ALA A 215 -4.67 -44.68 -21.86
C ALA A 215 -3.62 -44.83 -20.74
N GLN A 216 -2.56 -45.61 -20.97
CA GLN A 216 -1.39 -45.59 -20.10
C GLN A 216 -0.55 -44.33 -20.43
N GLY A 217 -0.65 -43.33 -19.55
CA GLY A 217 0.17 -42.12 -19.61
C GLY A 217 -0.12 -41.20 -20.82
N PHE A 218 0.93 -40.64 -21.41
CA PHE A 218 0.83 -39.62 -22.46
C PHE A 218 0.53 -40.19 -23.88
N ALA A 219 0.28 -41.49 -24.01
CA ALA A 219 0.08 -42.15 -25.31
C ALA A 219 -1.24 -41.76 -26.04
N GLY A 220 -2.19 -41.13 -25.33
CA GLY A 220 -3.47 -40.69 -25.89
C GLY A 220 -3.49 -39.28 -26.50
N PHE A 221 -2.39 -38.51 -26.39
CA PHE A 221 -2.34 -37.14 -26.91
C PHE A 221 -2.11 -37.12 -28.43
N GLY A 222 -3.02 -36.49 -29.17
CA GLY A 222 -2.88 -36.30 -30.61
C GLY A 222 -1.72 -35.36 -30.98
N LYS A 223 -1.21 -35.47 -32.21
CA LYS A 223 -0.11 -34.63 -32.74
C LYS A 223 -0.39 -33.12 -32.63
N LYS A 224 -1.66 -32.71 -32.74
CA LYS A 224 -2.08 -31.30 -32.58
C LYS A 224 -2.01 -30.84 -31.12
N SER A 225 -2.39 -31.70 -30.18
CA SER A 225 -2.33 -31.44 -28.75
C SER A 225 -0.87 -31.27 -28.29
N ILE A 226 0.01 -32.15 -28.77
CA ILE A 226 1.46 -32.06 -28.53
C ILE A 226 2.04 -30.77 -29.12
N ALA A 227 1.61 -30.36 -30.31
CA ALA A 227 2.06 -29.11 -30.93
C ALA A 227 1.62 -27.87 -30.12
N ALA A 228 0.35 -27.81 -29.71
CA ALA A 228 -0.15 -26.69 -28.90
C ALA A 228 0.55 -26.59 -27.54
N ILE A 229 0.76 -27.72 -26.86
CA ILE A 229 1.51 -27.77 -25.59
C ILE A 229 2.96 -27.31 -25.82
N SER A 230 3.59 -27.71 -26.93
CA SER A 230 4.95 -27.29 -27.25
C SER A 230 5.04 -25.77 -27.47
N VAL A 231 4.08 -25.15 -28.15
CA VAL A 231 4.05 -23.69 -28.32
C VAL A 231 3.86 -22.99 -26.98
N ALA A 232 2.92 -23.45 -26.13
CA ALA A 232 2.68 -22.85 -24.82
C ALA A 232 3.92 -22.95 -23.91
N LEU A 233 4.58 -24.12 -23.87
CA LEU A 233 5.83 -24.31 -23.13
C LEU A 233 6.98 -23.51 -23.72
N GLY A 234 7.03 -23.32 -25.05
CA GLY A 234 8.05 -22.52 -25.71
C GLY A 234 7.96 -21.04 -25.31
N VAL A 235 6.74 -20.48 -25.31
CA VAL A 235 6.48 -19.12 -24.84
C VAL A 235 6.84 -18.99 -23.36
N LEU A 236 6.39 -19.93 -22.52
CA LEU A 236 6.73 -19.93 -21.09
C LEU A 236 8.25 -19.98 -20.88
N SER A 237 8.97 -20.80 -21.63
CA SER A 237 10.43 -20.92 -21.52
C SER A 237 11.15 -19.61 -21.86
N LEU A 238 10.67 -18.83 -22.84
CA LEU A 238 11.23 -17.51 -23.13
C LEU A 238 11.01 -16.52 -21.99
N ILE A 239 9.82 -16.51 -21.39
CA ILE A 239 9.51 -15.59 -20.30
C ILE A 239 10.34 -15.97 -19.06
N VAL A 240 10.48 -17.27 -18.77
CA VAL A 240 11.38 -17.75 -17.72
C VAL A 240 12.83 -17.38 -18.02
N ALA A 241 13.27 -17.44 -19.28
CA ALA A 241 14.62 -17.01 -19.66
C ALA A 241 14.87 -15.53 -19.33
N THR A 242 13.90 -14.65 -19.63
CA THR A 242 13.94 -13.23 -19.27
C THR A 242 13.91 -13.04 -17.75
N GLN A 243 13.12 -13.82 -17.02
CA GLN A 243 13.05 -13.78 -15.56
C GLN A 243 14.43 -14.09 -14.94
N PHE A 244 15.15 -15.10 -15.43
CA PHE A 244 16.52 -15.38 -14.96
C PHE A 244 17.50 -14.23 -15.23
N LEU A 245 17.36 -13.52 -16.36
CA LEU A 245 18.21 -12.36 -16.65
C LEU A 245 17.97 -11.20 -15.69
N LEU A 246 16.70 -10.95 -15.32
CA LEU A 246 16.33 -9.90 -14.37
C LEU A 246 16.60 -10.29 -12.92
N ALA A 247 16.47 -11.58 -12.57
CA ALA A 247 16.72 -12.11 -11.22
C ALA A 247 18.19 -11.90 -10.79
N ARG A 248 19.12 -11.73 -11.73
CA ARG A 248 20.51 -11.35 -11.42
C ARG A 248 20.61 -10.05 -10.61
N TYR A 249 19.71 -9.10 -10.85
CA TYR A 249 19.77 -7.81 -10.18
C TYR A 249 19.35 -7.89 -8.70
N SER A 250 18.48 -8.83 -8.32
CA SER A 250 18.08 -8.95 -6.91
C SER A 250 19.20 -9.39 -5.98
N TYR A 251 20.30 -9.95 -6.53
CA TYR A 251 21.48 -10.30 -5.74
C TYR A 251 22.25 -9.07 -5.24
N LEU A 252 22.07 -7.89 -5.85
CA LEU A 252 22.75 -6.68 -5.36
C LEU A 252 22.28 -6.27 -3.96
N TRP A 253 21.11 -6.69 -3.50
CA TRP A 253 20.58 -6.39 -2.17
C TRP A 253 20.18 -7.65 -1.40
N SER A 254 20.75 -8.81 -1.75
CA SER A 254 20.59 -10.03 -0.95
C SER A 254 21.37 -9.88 0.36
N ASP A 255 20.74 -10.19 1.49
CA ASP A 255 21.42 -10.17 2.79
C ASP A 255 22.02 -11.55 3.09
N HIS A 256 23.35 -11.63 3.19
CA HIS A 256 24.07 -12.80 3.67
C HIS A 256 24.38 -12.67 5.17
N ALA A 257 25.01 -13.68 5.75
CA ALA A 257 25.35 -13.69 7.18
C ALA A 257 26.26 -12.52 7.59
N SER A 258 27.26 -12.20 6.76
CA SER A 258 28.30 -11.21 7.10
C SER A 258 28.05 -9.84 6.47
N PHE A 259 27.55 -9.78 5.24
CA PHE A 259 27.32 -8.54 4.49
C PHE A 259 26.17 -8.69 3.50
N SER A 260 25.71 -7.59 2.92
CA SER A 260 24.65 -7.59 1.91
C SER A 260 25.18 -7.19 0.54
N GLY A 261 24.67 -7.86 -0.49
CA GLY A 261 25.09 -7.71 -1.87
C GLY A 261 25.63 -9.01 -2.45
N VAL A 262 26.40 -8.87 -3.52
CA VAL A 262 26.91 -10.00 -4.30
C VAL A 262 28.20 -10.53 -3.68
N THR A 263 28.29 -11.85 -3.47
CA THR A 263 29.51 -12.53 -3.02
C THR A 263 30.49 -12.80 -4.17
N PHE A 264 31.74 -13.16 -3.85
CA PHE A 264 32.73 -13.56 -4.86
C PHE A 264 32.24 -14.69 -5.76
N THR A 265 31.65 -15.73 -5.17
CA THR A 265 31.12 -16.88 -5.91
C THR A 265 29.96 -16.46 -6.81
N GLU A 266 29.08 -15.58 -6.32
CA GLU A 266 27.93 -15.14 -7.09
C GLU A 266 28.35 -14.28 -8.28
N HIS A 267 29.25 -13.31 -8.06
CA HIS A 267 29.73 -12.43 -9.11
C HIS A 267 30.37 -13.18 -10.27
N ASN A 268 31.27 -14.11 -9.97
CA ASN A 268 32.09 -14.78 -10.99
C ASN A 268 31.44 -16.02 -11.61
N TYR A 269 30.52 -16.70 -10.90
CA TYR A 269 29.98 -17.98 -11.35
C TYR A 269 28.45 -18.01 -11.41
N LEU A 270 27.75 -17.58 -10.36
CA LEU A 270 26.28 -17.69 -10.33
C LEU A 270 25.60 -16.72 -11.31
N LEU A 271 26.01 -15.44 -11.32
CA LEU A 271 25.43 -14.42 -12.20
C LEU A 271 25.70 -14.73 -13.70
N PRO A 272 26.92 -15.13 -14.13
CA PRO A 272 27.13 -15.67 -15.46
C PRO A 272 26.35 -16.97 -15.71
N GLY A 273 26.24 -17.85 -14.70
CA GLY A 273 25.44 -19.06 -14.77
C GLY A 273 23.98 -18.80 -15.13
N PHE A 274 23.37 -17.75 -14.59
CA PHE A 274 22.01 -17.33 -14.96
C PHE A 274 21.88 -16.92 -16.42
N VAL A 275 22.93 -16.33 -17.01
CA VAL A 275 22.96 -16.05 -18.46
C VAL A 275 22.98 -17.34 -19.26
N VAL A 276 23.82 -18.31 -18.86
CA VAL A 276 23.89 -19.62 -19.53
C VAL A 276 22.56 -20.38 -19.43
N ILE A 277 21.90 -20.33 -18.26
CA ILE A 277 20.56 -20.90 -18.06
C ILE A 277 19.54 -20.22 -18.96
N SER A 278 19.58 -18.89 -19.06
CA SER A 278 18.71 -18.13 -19.95
C SER A 278 18.91 -18.53 -21.42
N ILE A 279 20.15 -18.69 -21.87
CA ILE A 279 20.48 -19.19 -23.21
C ILE A 279 19.93 -20.60 -23.41
N ALA A 280 20.09 -21.50 -22.43
CA ALA A 280 19.55 -22.86 -22.50
C ALA A 280 18.02 -22.89 -22.59
N LEU A 281 17.33 -21.98 -21.89
CA LEU A 281 15.87 -21.81 -21.98
C LEU A 281 15.42 -21.24 -23.34
N VAL A 282 16.19 -20.33 -23.93
CA VAL A 282 15.94 -19.85 -25.31
C VAL A 282 16.10 -21.00 -26.31
N LEU A 283 17.16 -21.79 -26.19
CA LEU A 283 17.37 -22.98 -27.04
C LEU A 283 16.26 -24.03 -26.85
N SER A 284 15.82 -24.24 -25.61
CA SER A 284 14.67 -25.08 -25.28
C SER A 284 13.39 -24.57 -25.96
N SER A 285 13.14 -23.27 -25.93
CA SER A 285 12.00 -22.65 -26.61
C SER A 285 12.05 -22.86 -28.13
N VAL A 286 13.20 -22.65 -28.76
CA VAL A 286 13.39 -22.91 -30.19
C VAL A 286 13.12 -24.38 -30.52
N LEU A 287 13.62 -25.31 -29.71
CA LEU A 287 13.37 -26.74 -29.88
C LEU A 287 11.87 -27.08 -29.74
N LEU A 288 11.16 -26.45 -28.82
CA LEU A 288 9.72 -26.63 -28.62
C LEU A 288 8.90 -26.08 -29.79
N PHE A 289 9.27 -24.91 -30.34
CA PHE A 289 8.63 -24.38 -31.55
C PHE A 289 8.92 -25.27 -32.76
N ALA A 290 10.15 -25.78 -32.92
CA ALA A 290 10.48 -26.75 -33.95
C ALA A 290 9.70 -28.06 -33.79
N ASN A 291 9.50 -28.54 -32.56
CA ASN A 291 8.68 -29.71 -32.27
C ASN A 291 7.21 -29.49 -32.63
N ALA A 292 6.66 -28.29 -32.41
CA ALA A 292 5.29 -27.97 -32.78
C ALA A 292 5.04 -28.09 -34.30
N ILE A 293 6.04 -27.71 -35.10
CA ILE A 293 5.93 -27.70 -36.57
C ILE A 293 6.26 -29.08 -37.16
N ALA A 294 7.43 -29.64 -36.84
CA ALA A 294 8.02 -30.77 -37.56
C ALA A 294 7.83 -32.14 -36.87
N PHE A 295 8.30 -32.29 -35.62
CA PHE A 295 8.44 -33.61 -34.99
C PHE A 295 7.18 -34.09 -34.26
N ARG A 296 6.43 -33.17 -33.62
CA ARG A 296 5.18 -33.40 -32.87
C ARG A 296 5.25 -34.60 -31.93
N GLY A 297 6.39 -34.79 -31.26
CA GLY A 297 6.67 -35.92 -30.38
C GLY A 297 6.91 -35.50 -28.93
N LEU A 298 6.58 -36.38 -27.97
CA LEU A 298 6.78 -36.13 -26.53
C LEU A 298 8.25 -36.14 -26.13
N ARG A 299 9.10 -36.94 -26.81
CA ARG A 299 10.53 -37.03 -26.52
C ARG A 299 11.23 -35.67 -26.65
N ALA A 300 10.84 -34.87 -27.65
CA ALA A 300 11.40 -33.53 -27.85
C ALA A 300 10.97 -32.56 -26.73
N ILE A 301 9.73 -32.68 -26.21
CA ILE A 301 9.28 -31.89 -25.05
C ILE A 301 10.11 -32.23 -23.82
N PHE A 302 10.28 -33.52 -23.51
CA PHE A 302 11.11 -33.95 -22.38
C PHE A 302 12.56 -33.50 -22.54
N ALA A 303 13.15 -33.64 -23.72
CA ALA A 303 14.50 -33.15 -24.00
C ALA A 303 14.62 -31.62 -23.78
N ALA A 304 13.64 -30.86 -24.26
CA ALA A 304 13.60 -29.41 -24.09
C ALA A 304 13.45 -28.98 -22.63
N LEU A 305 12.71 -29.73 -21.81
CA LEU A 305 12.57 -29.42 -20.37
C LEU A 305 13.77 -29.88 -19.55
N ILE A 306 14.39 -31.02 -19.88
CA ILE A 306 15.53 -31.57 -19.15
C ILE A 306 16.78 -30.70 -19.36
N LEU A 307 16.99 -30.17 -20.56
CA LEU A 307 18.17 -29.35 -20.89
C LEU A 307 18.38 -28.16 -19.92
N PRO A 308 17.44 -27.21 -19.76
CA PRO A 308 17.63 -26.07 -18.87
C PRO A 308 17.72 -26.48 -17.40
N VAL A 309 17.04 -27.55 -17.00
CA VAL A 309 17.13 -28.10 -15.63
C VAL A 309 18.52 -28.66 -15.36
N ALA A 310 19.09 -29.43 -16.30
CA ALA A 310 20.44 -29.97 -16.18
C ALA A 310 21.48 -28.83 -16.13
N VAL A 311 21.33 -27.82 -17.00
CA VAL A 311 22.19 -26.64 -17.00
C VAL A 311 22.07 -25.87 -15.69
N TYR A 312 20.86 -25.71 -15.13
CA TYR A 312 20.65 -25.07 -13.84
C TYR A 312 21.37 -25.81 -12.70
N VAL A 313 21.22 -27.13 -12.63
CA VAL A 313 21.88 -27.96 -11.60
C VAL A 313 23.40 -27.80 -11.68
N VAL A 314 23.97 -27.79 -12.89
CA VAL A 314 25.43 -27.63 -13.03
C VAL A 314 25.87 -26.19 -12.73
N ALA A 315 25.28 -25.20 -13.39
CA ALA A 315 25.75 -23.82 -13.40
C ALA A 315 25.38 -23.03 -12.14
N ALA A 316 24.22 -23.28 -11.52
CA ALA A 316 23.75 -22.55 -10.34
C ALA A 316 23.88 -23.32 -9.03
N VAL A 317 23.97 -24.66 -9.08
CA VAL A 317 24.07 -25.48 -7.85
C VAL A 317 25.46 -26.07 -7.67
N ILE A 318 25.93 -26.92 -8.57
CA ILE A 318 27.17 -27.69 -8.40
C ILE A 318 28.40 -26.77 -8.43
N ILE A 319 28.55 -25.94 -9.48
CA ILE A 319 29.72 -25.08 -9.64
C ILE A 319 29.83 -24.05 -8.50
N PRO A 320 28.79 -23.26 -8.18
CA PRO A 320 28.87 -22.29 -7.08
C PRO A 320 29.14 -22.96 -5.73
N SER A 321 28.51 -24.11 -5.45
CA SER A 321 28.73 -24.83 -4.19
C SER A 321 30.16 -25.33 -4.05
N TYR A 322 30.76 -25.80 -5.15
CA TYR A 322 32.16 -26.22 -5.16
C TYR A 322 33.10 -25.03 -4.91
N ILE A 323 32.92 -23.93 -5.64
CA ILE A 323 33.74 -22.73 -5.47
C ILE A 323 33.60 -22.15 -4.06
N GLN A 324 32.38 -22.05 -3.53
CA GLN A 324 32.16 -21.51 -2.19
C GLN A 324 32.88 -22.34 -1.13
N ASN A 325 32.74 -23.67 -1.17
CA ASN A 325 33.27 -24.54 -0.12
C ASN A 325 34.77 -24.79 -0.21
N PHE A 326 35.33 -24.89 -1.43
CA PHE A 326 36.72 -25.29 -1.63
C PHE A 326 37.66 -24.14 -2.02
N VAL A 327 37.14 -23.01 -2.50
CA VAL A 327 37.96 -21.86 -2.94
C VAL A 327 37.73 -20.63 -2.05
N VAL A 328 36.48 -20.29 -1.74
CA VAL A 328 36.16 -19.08 -0.98
C VAL A 328 36.32 -19.29 0.52
N LYS A 329 35.61 -20.24 1.13
CA LYS A 329 35.66 -20.47 2.59
C LYS A 329 37.09 -20.62 3.17
N PRO A 330 38.05 -21.30 2.50
CA PRO A 330 39.42 -21.38 3.02
C PRO A 330 40.16 -20.03 3.08
N ASN A 331 39.79 -19.06 2.24
CA ASN A 331 40.40 -17.73 2.19
C ASN A 331 39.32 -16.65 1.97
N GLU A 332 38.32 -16.66 2.84
CA GLU A 332 37.08 -15.88 2.66
C GLU A 332 37.35 -14.39 2.73
N LEU A 333 38.15 -13.94 3.72
CA LEU A 333 38.48 -12.54 3.90
C LEU A 333 39.08 -11.93 2.63
N GLY A 334 40.11 -12.55 2.06
CA GLY A 334 40.77 -12.02 0.86
C GLY A 334 39.89 -12.02 -0.39
N ARG A 335 38.98 -12.99 -0.53
CA ARG A 335 38.08 -13.09 -1.70
C ARG A 335 36.85 -12.19 -1.58
N GLU A 336 36.34 -11.98 -0.38
CA GLU A 336 35.12 -11.21 -0.12
C GLU A 336 35.38 -9.73 0.21
N THR A 337 36.62 -9.33 0.55
CA THR A 337 37.01 -7.94 0.86
C THR A 337 36.39 -6.88 -0.09
N PRO A 338 36.54 -6.96 -1.43
CA PRO A 338 36.00 -5.91 -2.30
C PRO A 338 34.46 -5.82 -2.28
N TYR A 339 33.77 -6.92 -2.01
CA TYR A 339 32.31 -6.94 -1.91
C TYR A 339 31.84 -6.40 -0.56
N ILE A 340 32.59 -6.64 0.51
CA ILE A 340 32.37 -6.05 1.83
C ILE A 340 32.57 -4.53 1.76
N GLU A 341 33.60 -4.04 1.06
CA GLU A 341 33.82 -2.60 0.85
C GLU A 341 32.64 -1.94 0.12
N ASN A 342 32.14 -2.59 -0.94
CA ASN A 342 30.94 -2.14 -1.64
C ASN A 342 29.72 -2.12 -0.72
N ASN A 343 29.57 -3.12 0.17
CA ASN A 343 28.49 -3.16 1.14
C ASN A 343 28.55 -2.00 2.15
N ILE A 344 29.75 -1.72 2.67
CA ILE A 344 29.97 -0.63 3.61
C ILE A 344 29.67 0.71 2.94
N ALA A 345 30.19 0.93 1.73
CA ALA A 345 29.93 2.15 0.96
C ALA A 345 28.43 2.29 0.61
N GLY A 346 27.79 1.22 0.16
CA GLY A 346 26.37 1.18 -0.19
C GLY A 346 25.47 1.45 1.01
N THR A 347 25.76 0.85 2.16
CA THR A 347 25.00 1.07 3.40
C THR A 347 25.22 2.49 3.93
N ARG A 348 26.46 2.97 3.91
CA ARG A 348 26.78 4.34 4.36
C ARG A 348 26.08 5.40 3.51
N ASN A 349 26.09 5.19 2.20
CA ASN A 349 25.36 6.04 1.29
C ASN A 349 23.86 5.89 1.51
N GLY A 350 23.29 4.68 1.47
CA GLY A 350 21.85 4.43 1.58
C GLY A 350 21.18 5.14 2.77
N PHE A 351 21.81 5.09 3.94
CA PHE A 351 21.32 5.72 5.18
C PHE A 351 21.86 7.14 5.44
N ASN A 352 22.65 7.69 4.51
CA ASN A 352 23.30 8.99 4.65
C ASN A 352 24.15 9.14 5.91
N ILE A 353 24.83 8.07 6.31
CA ILE A 353 25.69 8.05 7.51
C ILE A 353 27.16 8.35 7.18
N GLU A 354 27.50 8.56 5.91
CA GLU A 354 28.83 8.96 5.46
C GLU A 354 29.18 10.40 5.90
N THR A 355 28.18 11.27 6.01
CA THR A 355 28.34 12.66 6.43
C THR A 355 28.23 12.86 7.94
N ILE A 356 28.23 11.79 8.73
CA ILE A 356 28.13 11.88 10.19
C ILE A 356 29.50 12.22 10.76
N GLU A 357 29.56 13.34 11.47
CA GLU A 357 30.71 13.72 12.27
C GLU A 357 30.62 13.03 13.65
N ASN A 358 31.50 12.06 13.88
CA ASN A 358 31.65 11.49 15.22
C ASN A 358 32.36 12.51 16.11
N ARG A 359 31.64 13.01 17.12
CA ARG A 359 32.20 13.88 18.15
C ARG A 359 32.29 13.12 19.45
N ASP A 360 33.51 12.83 19.88
CA ASP A 360 33.74 12.32 21.21
C ASP A 360 33.37 13.43 22.21
N TYR A 361 32.43 13.13 23.10
CA TYR A 361 32.04 14.01 24.20
C TYR A 361 32.54 13.40 25.52
N PRO A 362 33.84 13.53 25.84
CA PRO A 362 34.36 13.05 27.11
C PRO A 362 33.75 13.87 28.25
N ALA A 363 33.25 13.19 29.29
CA ALA A 363 32.77 13.87 30.48
C ALA A 363 33.94 14.59 31.17
N GLU A 364 33.90 15.92 31.20
CA GLU A 364 34.89 16.72 31.90
C GLU A 364 34.53 16.78 33.39
N ILE A 365 35.28 16.05 34.23
CA ILE A 365 35.03 15.92 35.68
C ILE A 365 35.87 16.93 36.48
N SER A 366 36.35 18.00 35.82
CA SER A 366 37.17 19.03 36.47
C SER A 366 36.29 19.98 37.28
N THR A 367 36.84 20.60 38.32
CA THR A 367 36.13 21.67 39.07
C THR A 367 35.83 22.88 38.18
N ALA A 368 36.57 23.08 37.10
CA ALA A 368 36.33 24.13 36.11
C ALA A 368 35.07 23.86 35.27
N ALA A 369 34.74 22.61 34.97
CA ALA A 369 33.50 22.24 34.27
C ALA A 369 32.24 22.59 35.09
N PHE A 370 32.35 22.60 36.42
CA PHE A 370 31.26 23.01 37.34
C PHE A 370 31.28 24.51 37.67
N ASN A 371 32.15 25.30 37.04
CA ASN A 371 32.12 26.75 37.21
C ASN A 371 30.87 27.33 36.52
N LEU A 372 30.03 27.99 37.32
CA LEU A 372 28.75 28.56 36.91
C LEU A 372 28.93 29.71 35.90
N ASP A 373 29.95 30.54 36.07
CA ASP A 373 30.15 31.74 35.26
C ASP A 373 30.55 31.41 33.81
N SER A 374 31.34 30.34 33.62
CA SER A 374 31.76 29.90 32.29
C SER A 374 30.72 29.06 31.55
N ASN A 375 29.81 28.39 32.28
CA ASN A 375 28.88 27.41 31.74
C ASN A 375 27.41 27.81 31.91
N GLN A 376 27.12 29.10 32.06
CA GLN A 376 25.77 29.61 32.30
C GLN A 376 24.75 29.12 31.25
N ASN A 377 25.14 29.08 29.97
CA ASN A 377 24.33 28.55 28.87
C ASN A 377 23.99 27.05 29.00
N VAL A 378 24.86 26.26 29.63
CA VAL A 378 24.59 24.84 29.89
C VAL A 378 23.56 24.76 31.01
N PHE A 379 23.82 25.38 32.16
CA PHE A 379 22.91 25.37 33.32
C PHE A 379 21.53 25.95 33.01
N SER A 380 21.44 26.95 32.14
CA SER A 380 20.18 27.53 31.68
C SER A 380 19.34 26.60 30.79
N ASN A 381 19.92 25.48 30.34
CA ASN A 381 19.34 24.54 29.39
C ASN A 381 19.40 23.08 29.83
N ILE A 382 19.89 22.78 31.06
CA ILE A 382 19.82 21.42 31.61
C ILE A 382 18.36 21.06 31.79
N ARG A 383 17.89 20.05 31.06
CA ARG A 383 16.52 19.57 31.20
C ARG A 383 16.34 18.86 32.54
N LEU A 384 15.65 19.53 33.46
CA LEU A 384 15.28 18.99 34.77
C LEU A 384 13.85 18.43 34.76
N TRP A 385 12.99 18.91 33.86
CA TRP A 385 11.66 18.35 33.61
C TRP A 385 11.72 17.10 32.72
N ASP A 386 11.07 16.02 33.15
CA ASP A 386 10.72 14.90 32.29
C ASP A 386 9.42 15.20 31.53
N TRP A 387 9.37 14.90 30.23
CA TRP A 387 8.23 15.27 29.38
C TRP A 387 6.96 14.49 29.74
N GLN A 388 7.08 13.23 30.19
CA GLN A 388 5.92 12.42 30.59
C GLN A 388 5.36 12.92 31.92
N ALA A 389 6.23 13.19 32.89
CA ALA A 389 5.84 13.75 34.19
C ALA A 389 5.25 15.16 34.06
N LEU A 390 5.82 15.98 33.18
CA LEU A 390 5.29 17.32 32.89
C LEU A 390 3.91 17.20 32.26
N ARG A 391 3.68 16.32 31.29
CA ARG A 391 2.35 16.09 30.70
C ARG A 391 1.30 15.81 31.77
N ASP A 392 1.57 14.89 32.68
CA ASP A 392 0.61 14.52 33.73
C ASP A 392 0.36 15.68 34.71
N THR A 393 1.39 16.50 34.95
CA THR A 393 1.26 17.74 35.72
C THR A 393 0.37 18.74 34.98
N LEU A 394 0.63 19.00 33.69
CA LEU A 394 -0.18 19.89 32.85
C LEU A 394 -1.64 19.46 32.80
N ARG A 395 -1.91 18.15 32.73
CA ARG A 395 -3.27 17.62 32.81
C ARG A 395 -4.00 18.05 34.09
N GLN A 396 -3.30 18.03 35.22
CA GLN A 396 -3.90 18.42 36.51
C GLN A 396 -4.10 19.92 36.66
N ILE A 397 -3.15 20.74 36.18
CA ILE A 397 -3.12 22.18 36.51
C ILE A 397 -3.48 23.11 35.33
N GLN A 398 -3.53 22.59 34.10
CA GLN A 398 -3.70 23.39 32.87
C GLN A 398 -4.77 22.84 31.91
N GLU A 399 -5.42 21.70 32.18
CA GLU A 399 -6.60 21.26 31.39
C GLU A 399 -7.77 22.23 31.56
N ILE A 400 -8.00 22.71 32.80
CA ILE A 400 -9.10 23.61 33.22
C ILE A 400 -10.50 22.96 33.09
N ARG A 401 -10.72 22.13 32.07
CA ARG A 401 -11.92 21.35 31.79
C ARG A 401 -11.53 19.97 31.29
N THR A 402 -12.34 18.97 31.65
CA THR A 402 -12.07 17.55 31.37
C THR A 402 -12.05 17.17 29.89
N TYR A 403 -12.60 18.00 29.02
CA TYR A 403 -12.62 17.77 27.57
C TYR A 403 -11.41 18.36 26.84
N TYR A 404 -10.56 19.12 27.55
CA TYR A 404 -9.23 19.42 27.04
C TYR A 404 -8.25 18.33 27.46
N ASP A 405 -7.22 18.12 26.66
CA ASP A 405 -6.15 17.17 26.91
C ASP A 405 -4.83 17.69 26.32
N PHE A 406 -3.73 17.17 26.84
CA PHE A 406 -2.39 17.30 26.28
C PHE A 406 -1.99 15.94 25.72
N ALA A 407 -1.77 15.85 24.41
CA ALA A 407 -1.36 14.61 23.76
C ALA A 407 0.04 14.19 24.23
N ASP A 408 0.96 15.13 24.14
CA ASP A 408 2.39 14.98 24.41
C ASP A 408 3.00 16.30 24.93
N VAL A 409 4.32 16.34 25.02
CA VAL A 409 5.09 17.54 25.37
C VAL A 409 6.38 17.51 24.55
N ASP A 410 6.51 18.50 23.68
CA ASP A 410 7.65 18.69 22.81
C ASP A 410 8.78 19.46 23.49
N VAL A 411 10.01 19.23 23.03
CA VAL A 411 11.18 20.01 23.46
C VAL A 411 11.73 20.78 22.27
N ASP A 412 11.74 22.10 22.37
CA ASP A 412 12.17 22.99 21.30
C ASP A 412 13.04 24.14 21.83
N ARG A 413 13.63 24.94 20.94
CA ARG A 413 14.61 25.97 21.26
C ARG A 413 14.13 27.33 20.77
N TYR A 414 13.99 28.27 21.71
CA TYR A 414 13.56 29.64 21.45
C TYR A 414 14.64 30.63 21.82
N VAL A 415 14.66 31.79 21.16
CA VAL A 415 15.49 32.92 21.56
C VAL A 415 14.65 33.81 22.47
N ILE A 416 15.01 33.89 23.76
CA ILE A 416 14.32 34.74 24.74
C ILE A 416 15.35 35.68 25.36
N ASN A 417 15.07 36.99 25.38
CA ASN A 417 16.03 38.01 25.81
C ASN A 417 17.40 37.93 25.09
N GLY A 418 17.42 37.47 23.83
CA GLY A 418 18.66 37.29 23.05
C GLY A 418 19.45 36.01 23.34
N GLU A 419 19.01 35.17 24.28
CA GLU A 419 19.65 33.90 24.62
C GLU A 419 18.84 32.70 24.11
N LYS A 420 19.54 31.66 23.64
CA LYS A 420 18.89 30.40 23.25
C LYS A 420 18.52 29.60 24.50
N ARG A 421 17.22 29.41 24.69
CA ARG A 421 16.64 28.64 25.80
C ARG A 421 15.84 27.45 25.28
N GLN A 422 16.02 26.31 25.91
CA GLN A 422 15.20 25.12 25.70
C GLN A 422 13.88 25.28 26.43
N MET A 423 12.79 25.09 25.70
CA MET A 423 11.42 25.19 26.16
C MET A 423 10.72 23.86 25.96
N MET A 424 9.80 23.55 26.87
CA MET A 424 8.82 22.50 26.68
C MET A 424 7.51 23.12 26.24
N VAL A 425 6.93 22.60 25.17
CA VAL A 425 5.71 23.11 24.56
C VAL A 425 4.69 21.99 24.50
N ALA A 426 3.44 22.27 24.84
CA ALA A 426 2.38 21.27 24.74
C ALA A 426 1.10 21.92 24.21
N SER A 427 0.50 21.31 23.18
CA SER A 427 -0.77 21.75 22.63
C SER A 427 -1.91 21.36 23.56
N ARG A 428 -2.87 22.29 23.73
CA ARG A 428 -4.07 22.03 24.51
C ARG A 428 -5.21 21.71 23.55
N GLU A 429 -5.43 20.43 23.32
CA GLU A 429 -6.36 19.94 22.32
C GLU A 429 -7.70 19.52 22.92
N LEU A 430 -8.74 19.56 22.09
CA LEU A 430 -10.09 19.20 22.48
C LEU A 430 -10.38 17.74 22.13
N ASP A 431 -10.82 16.95 23.11
CA ASP A 431 -11.27 15.58 22.96
C ASP A 431 -12.78 15.47 23.19
N ILE A 432 -13.53 15.29 22.09
CA ILE A 432 -15.00 15.19 22.14
C ILE A 432 -15.50 13.96 22.92
N THR A 433 -14.68 12.92 23.06
CA THR A 433 -15.09 11.69 23.76
C THR A 433 -15.21 11.90 25.26
N LYS A 434 -14.51 12.92 25.78
CA LYS A 434 -14.54 13.34 27.19
C LYS A 434 -15.64 14.36 27.49
N LEU A 435 -16.44 14.76 26.49
CA LEU A 435 -17.63 15.58 26.74
C LEU A 435 -18.65 14.78 27.57
N PRO A 436 -19.39 15.43 28.49
CA PRO A 436 -20.48 14.79 29.22
C PRO A 436 -21.47 14.12 28.25
N PRO A 437 -21.97 12.90 28.52
CA PRO A 437 -22.85 12.18 27.59
C PRO A 437 -24.09 12.98 27.16
N GLN A 438 -24.65 13.78 28.06
CA GLN A 438 -25.79 14.67 27.79
C GLN A 438 -25.47 15.81 26.81
N SER A 439 -24.19 16.17 26.67
CA SER A 439 -23.70 17.22 25.77
C SER A 439 -23.16 16.64 24.45
N ARG A 440 -23.08 15.31 24.31
CA ARG A 440 -22.66 14.63 23.08
C ARG A 440 -23.79 14.51 22.08
N ASN A 441 -24.13 15.63 21.47
CA ASN A 441 -25.06 15.70 20.35
C ASN A 441 -24.37 16.28 19.11
N TRP A 442 -24.98 16.11 17.94
CA TRP A 442 -24.40 16.53 16.66
C TRP A 442 -24.06 18.03 16.61
N ILE A 443 -24.87 18.91 17.22
CA ILE A 443 -24.59 20.35 17.24
C ILE A 443 -23.31 20.62 18.02
N ASN A 444 -23.17 20.01 19.20
CA ASN A 444 -21.99 20.20 20.02
C ASN A 444 -20.73 19.58 19.39
N GLU A 445 -20.82 18.35 18.88
CA GLU A 445 -19.67 17.63 18.31
C GLU A 445 -19.22 18.22 16.95
N ARG A 446 -20.11 18.87 16.20
CA ARG A 446 -19.80 19.34 14.84
C ARG A 446 -19.76 20.85 14.67
N LEU A 447 -20.47 21.65 15.49
CA LEU A 447 -20.63 23.11 15.30
C LEU A 447 -20.12 23.93 16.48
N VAL A 448 -20.18 23.43 17.72
CA VAL A 448 -19.80 24.22 18.91
C VAL A 448 -18.39 23.89 19.37
N TYR A 449 -18.09 22.63 19.66
CA TYR A 449 -16.77 22.20 20.16
C TYR A 449 -15.88 21.84 18.97
N THR A 450 -15.37 22.87 18.29
CA THR A 450 -14.68 22.72 17.01
C THR A 450 -13.15 22.75 17.11
N HIS A 451 -12.56 23.34 18.15
CA HIS A 451 -11.11 23.56 18.23
C HIS A 451 -10.55 23.37 19.66
N GLY A 452 -9.25 23.07 19.73
CA GLY A 452 -8.44 23.20 20.94
C GLY A 452 -8.04 24.66 21.20
N TYR A 453 -7.36 24.93 22.32
CA TYR A 453 -7.05 26.31 22.73
C TYR A 453 -5.63 26.48 23.27
N GLY A 454 -4.76 26.99 22.41
CA GLY A 454 -3.41 27.47 22.71
C GLY A 454 -2.42 26.37 23.10
N VAL A 455 -1.24 26.81 23.51
CA VAL A 455 -0.17 25.95 24.01
C VAL A 455 0.22 26.37 25.42
N THR A 456 0.68 25.42 26.22
CA THR A 456 1.48 25.72 27.42
C THR A 456 2.95 25.71 27.06
N MET A 457 3.71 26.64 27.61
CA MET A 457 5.14 26.71 27.40
C MET A 457 5.87 26.99 28.71
N ASN A 458 6.93 26.25 29.01
CA ASN A 458 7.79 26.48 30.16
C ASN A 458 9.26 26.18 29.85
N PRO A 459 10.22 26.84 30.51
CA PRO A 459 11.63 26.45 30.41
C PRO A 459 11.84 25.04 30.96
N VAL A 460 12.80 24.31 30.38
CA VAL A 460 13.12 22.93 30.78
C VAL A 460 13.71 22.80 32.20
N ASN A 461 14.10 23.92 32.83
CA ASN A 461 14.90 23.95 34.06
C ASN A 461 14.34 24.86 35.17
N GLU A 462 13.16 25.46 34.99
CA GLU A 462 12.60 26.42 35.95
C GLU A 462 11.37 25.88 36.68
N PHE A 463 11.30 26.19 37.97
CA PHE A 463 10.29 25.70 38.91
C PHE A 463 9.77 26.86 39.77
N THR A 464 8.50 26.79 40.18
CA THR A 464 7.99 27.60 41.27
C THR A 464 8.49 27.05 42.61
N PRO A 465 8.43 27.82 43.71
CA PRO A 465 8.80 27.33 45.05
C PRO A 465 8.02 26.07 45.49
N GLU A 466 6.82 25.86 44.93
CA GLU A 466 5.96 24.70 45.17
C GLU A 466 6.31 23.49 44.28
N GLY A 467 7.35 23.60 43.44
CA GLY A 467 7.78 22.52 42.55
C GLY A 467 6.96 22.40 41.26
N LYS A 468 6.19 23.42 40.88
CA LYS A 468 5.41 23.43 39.62
C LYS A 468 6.22 24.04 38.47
N PRO A 469 5.89 23.75 37.20
CA PRO A 469 6.55 24.40 36.07
C PRO A 469 6.31 25.92 36.09
N ARG A 470 7.35 26.70 35.80
CA ARG A 470 7.22 28.15 35.61
C ARG A 470 6.82 28.43 34.16
N PHE A 471 5.58 28.87 33.97
CA PHE A 471 5.03 29.10 32.63
C PHE A 471 5.44 30.43 32.00
N VAL A 472 5.77 30.36 30.70
CA VAL A 472 5.85 31.48 29.75
C VAL A 472 4.50 31.67 29.07
N LEU A 473 3.84 30.58 28.67
CA LEU A 473 2.48 30.58 28.13
C LEU A 473 1.62 29.62 28.97
N SER A 474 0.47 30.10 29.44
CA SER A 474 -0.43 29.30 30.28
C SER A 474 -1.87 29.82 30.27
N ASN A 475 -2.77 29.06 30.90
CA ASN A 475 -4.15 29.40 31.21
C ASN A 475 -5.08 29.55 29.99
N MET A 476 -6.36 29.83 30.30
CA MET A 476 -7.43 30.18 29.38
C MET A 476 -8.19 31.38 29.95
N PRO A 477 -8.18 32.56 29.30
CA PRO A 477 -7.44 32.89 28.08
C PRO A 477 -5.91 32.80 28.26
N ILE A 478 -5.17 32.74 27.16
CA ILE A 478 -3.70 32.60 27.22
C ILE A 478 -3.06 33.84 27.87
N GLU A 479 -2.33 33.60 28.94
CA GLU A 479 -1.48 34.57 29.62
C GLU A 479 -0.04 34.41 29.13
N THR A 480 0.60 35.53 28.82
CA THR A 480 1.97 35.57 28.32
C THR A 480 2.90 36.22 29.34
N ASN A 481 3.88 35.45 29.81
CA ASN A 481 4.93 35.86 30.72
C ASN A 481 6.28 35.78 30.01
N GLY A 482 6.56 36.72 29.11
CA GLY A 482 7.81 36.79 28.34
C GLY A 482 7.66 37.46 26.98
N ASP A 483 8.65 37.28 26.12
CA ASP A 483 8.70 37.89 24.78
C ASP A 483 7.85 37.13 23.74
N ILE A 484 7.53 35.87 23.99
CA ILE A 484 6.80 35.00 23.05
C ILE A 484 5.31 35.34 23.12
N ARG A 485 4.78 35.97 22.08
CA ARG A 485 3.36 36.33 22.01
C ARG A 485 2.60 35.36 21.13
N LEU A 486 1.36 35.08 21.50
CA LEU A 486 0.44 34.28 20.71
C LEU A 486 -0.65 35.19 20.13
N THR A 487 -0.81 35.22 18.81
CA THR A 487 -1.80 36.05 18.12
C THR A 487 -3.17 35.39 18.08
N ARG A 488 -3.20 34.07 17.86
CA ARG A 488 -4.42 33.26 17.76
C ARG A 488 -4.23 31.90 18.42
N PRO A 489 -4.95 31.61 19.52
CA PRO A 489 -4.82 30.35 20.22
C PRO A 489 -5.60 29.20 19.61
N GLU A 490 -6.53 29.43 18.68
CA GLU A 490 -7.47 28.39 18.24
C GLU A 490 -6.77 27.25 17.45
N ILE A 491 -6.82 26.02 17.96
CA ILE A 491 -6.19 24.83 17.34
C ILE A 491 -7.26 24.00 16.62
N TYR A 492 -7.41 24.24 15.32
CA TYR A 492 -8.36 23.50 14.48
C TYR A 492 -7.81 22.18 13.94
N PHE A 493 -6.49 22.04 13.86
CA PHE A 493 -5.81 20.83 13.39
C PHE A 493 -4.81 20.43 14.47
N GLY A 494 -4.81 19.16 14.85
CA GLY A 494 -4.07 18.64 15.99
C GLY A 494 -4.02 17.12 15.99
N GLU A 495 -3.37 16.54 16.98
CA GLU A 495 -3.21 15.09 17.11
C GLU A 495 -4.45 14.36 17.65
N LYS A 496 -5.31 15.06 18.39
CA LYS A 496 -6.57 14.54 18.96
C LYS A 496 -7.80 14.96 18.16
N THR A 497 -7.62 15.70 17.07
CA THR A 497 -8.71 16.22 16.23
C THR A 497 -9.25 15.17 15.24
N ASP A 498 -9.87 14.10 15.76
CA ASP A 498 -10.32 12.95 14.96
C ASP A 498 -11.73 13.09 14.35
N THR A 499 -12.37 14.26 14.51
CA THR A 499 -13.76 14.48 14.07
C THR A 499 -13.86 15.69 13.14
N ASP A 500 -14.52 15.50 11.99
CA ASP A 500 -14.78 16.58 11.05
C ASP A 500 -15.82 17.56 11.61
N VAL A 501 -15.63 18.86 11.37
CA VAL A 501 -16.48 19.92 11.92
C VAL A 501 -16.93 20.90 10.86
N TYR A 502 -18.05 21.56 11.12
CA TYR A 502 -18.58 22.65 10.32
C TYR A 502 -18.28 23.97 11.02
N VAL A 503 -17.55 24.84 10.34
CA VAL A 503 -17.13 26.14 10.86
C VAL A 503 -17.76 27.27 10.05
N LYS A 504 -17.69 28.50 10.57
CA LYS A 504 -18.35 29.66 9.96
C LYS A 504 -19.87 29.40 9.79
N THR A 505 -20.48 28.87 10.84
CA THR A 505 -21.92 28.60 10.91
C THR A 505 -22.65 29.74 11.64
N LYS A 506 -23.98 29.69 11.72
CA LYS A 506 -24.73 30.63 12.57
C LYS A 506 -24.56 30.34 14.06
N GLN A 507 -24.21 29.10 14.42
CA GLN A 507 -23.84 28.75 15.78
C GLN A 507 -22.41 29.20 16.02
N ARG A 508 -22.20 29.91 17.13
CA ARG A 508 -20.87 30.33 17.54
C ARG A 508 -20.12 29.15 18.14
N GLU A 509 -18.83 29.13 17.90
CA GLU A 509 -17.92 28.09 18.35
C GLU A 509 -17.52 28.38 19.80
N PHE A 510 -17.49 27.36 20.65
CA PHE A 510 -16.98 27.50 22.00
C PHE A 510 -15.48 27.77 21.94
N ASP A 511 -15.03 28.82 22.63
CA ASP A 511 -13.64 29.26 22.61
C ASP A 511 -12.92 28.83 23.90
N PHE A 512 -13.33 29.39 25.04
CA PHE A 512 -12.81 29.02 26.35
C PHE A 512 -13.81 29.30 27.49
N PRO A 513 -13.67 28.63 28.65
CA PRO A 513 -14.51 28.88 29.80
C PRO A 513 -14.09 30.17 30.53
N GLN A 514 -15.06 30.98 30.96
CA GLN A 514 -14.86 32.20 31.73
C GLN A 514 -15.70 32.15 33.02
N GLY A 515 -15.17 31.48 34.05
CA GLY A 515 -15.88 31.24 35.30
C GLY A 515 -17.06 30.28 35.11
N GLU A 516 -18.28 30.75 35.40
CA GLU A 516 -19.53 30.03 35.12
C GLU A 516 -20.06 30.27 33.69
N ASN A 517 -19.52 31.28 32.98
CA ASN A 517 -19.90 31.59 31.61
C ASN A 517 -18.92 30.97 30.60
N ASN A 518 -19.32 30.93 29.34
CA ASN A 518 -18.50 30.48 28.23
C ASN A 518 -18.25 31.64 27.27
N ASN A 519 -17.03 31.76 26.76
CA ASN A 519 -16.71 32.64 25.64
C ASN A 519 -16.89 31.88 24.33
N TYR A 520 -17.29 32.62 23.29
CA TYR A 520 -17.58 32.06 21.98
C TYR A 520 -16.94 32.91 20.89
N THR A 521 -16.38 32.24 19.90
CA THR A 521 -15.73 32.84 18.73
C THR A 521 -16.42 32.38 17.43
N ASN A 522 -16.01 32.97 16.31
CA ASN A 522 -16.39 32.51 14.99
C ASN A 522 -15.12 32.19 14.21
N TYR A 523 -15.17 31.15 13.37
CA TYR A 523 -14.05 30.84 12.49
C TYR A 523 -13.75 31.97 11.50
N GLU A 524 -12.51 32.41 11.54
CA GLU A 524 -11.94 33.44 10.67
C GLU A 524 -10.78 32.91 9.80
N GLY A 525 -10.48 31.60 9.91
CA GLY A 525 -9.44 30.97 9.10
C GLY A 525 -9.88 30.70 7.66
N ASP A 526 -8.90 30.33 6.83
CA ASP A 526 -9.11 29.98 5.41
C ASP A 526 -9.09 28.47 5.15
N GLY A 527 -9.02 27.65 6.19
CA GLY A 527 -9.01 26.19 6.09
C GLY A 527 -10.36 25.61 5.64
N GLY A 528 -10.30 24.42 5.06
CA GLY A 528 -11.47 23.68 4.57
C GLY A 528 -12.12 24.27 3.33
N PHE A 529 -13.22 23.67 2.91
CA PHE A 529 -13.97 24.10 1.72
C PHE A 529 -15.41 24.45 2.07
N ALA A 530 -16.00 25.37 1.30
CA ALA A 530 -17.38 25.80 1.46
C ALA A 530 -18.37 24.66 1.21
N ILE A 531 -19.45 24.60 1.98
CA ILE A 531 -20.50 23.59 1.86
C ILE A 531 -21.33 23.80 0.59
N GLY A 532 -21.57 25.06 0.23
CA GLY A 532 -22.35 25.43 -0.96
C GLY A 532 -23.83 25.03 -0.89
N GLY A 533 -24.44 24.87 -2.07
CA GLY A 533 -25.87 24.58 -2.21
C GLY A 533 -26.27 23.13 -1.92
N GLY A 534 -27.57 22.84 -2.07
CA GLY A 534 -28.21 21.59 -1.62
C GLY A 534 -27.54 20.29 -2.06
N LEU A 535 -27.21 20.12 -3.35
CA LEU A 535 -26.60 18.87 -3.84
C LEU A 535 -25.18 18.64 -3.30
N ARG A 536 -24.37 19.71 -3.21
CA ARG A 536 -23.02 19.64 -2.62
C ARG A 536 -23.12 19.33 -1.13
N ARG A 537 -24.02 20.01 -0.42
CA ARG A 537 -24.33 19.75 0.99
C ARG A 537 -24.79 18.31 1.23
N LEU A 538 -25.66 17.75 0.38
CA LEU A 538 -26.11 16.37 0.46
C LEU A 538 -24.97 15.37 0.24
N SER A 539 -24.09 15.66 -0.72
CA SER A 539 -22.91 14.84 -1.03
C SER A 539 -21.91 14.80 0.13
N ILE A 540 -21.68 15.96 0.76
CA ILE A 540 -20.87 16.10 1.98
C ILE A 540 -21.53 15.30 3.12
N ALA A 541 -22.83 15.51 3.34
CA ALA A 541 -23.58 14.83 4.40
C ALA A 541 -23.51 13.31 4.25
N PHE A 542 -23.64 12.81 3.02
CA PHE A 542 -23.53 11.39 2.72
C PHE A 542 -22.13 10.85 3.05
N THR A 543 -21.08 11.58 2.65
CA THR A 543 -19.68 11.16 2.85
C THR A 543 -19.29 11.16 4.33
N LEU A 544 -19.75 12.15 5.09
CA LEU A 544 -19.43 12.32 6.52
C LEU A 544 -20.36 11.55 7.46
N GLY A 545 -21.36 10.83 6.93
CA GLY A 545 -22.34 10.09 7.72
C GLY A 545 -23.42 10.97 8.38
N ASP A 546 -23.52 12.24 8.00
CA ASP A 546 -24.42 13.25 8.59
C ASP A 546 -25.72 13.45 7.79
N LEU A 547 -26.15 12.47 6.98
CA LEU A 547 -27.26 12.60 6.03
C LEU A 547 -28.59 13.04 6.67
N SER A 548 -28.83 12.67 7.93
CA SER A 548 -30.05 13.03 8.66
C SER A 548 -30.00 14.41 9.32
N LYS A 549 -28.82 15.05 9.39
CA LYS A 549 -28.59 16.29 10.15
C LYS A 549 -28.14 17.43 9.25
N LEU A 550 -27.03 17.23 8.52
CA LEU A 550 -26.41 18.29 7.75
C LEU A 550 -27.37 18.90 6.72
N PRO A 551 -28.16 18.17 5.90
CA PRO A 551 -29.02 18.79 4.89
C PRO A 551 -30.17 19.64 5.47
N PHE A 552 -30.55 19.40 6.72
CA PHE A 552 -31.74 19.98 7.36
C PHE A 552 -31.41 20.98 8.48
N SER A 553 -30.13 21.30 8.70
CA SER A 553 -29.71 22.23 9.75
C SER A 553 -29.78 23.70 9.29
N ASP A 554 -30.57 24.54 9.94
CA ASP A 554 -30.66 25.97 9.59
C ASP A 554 -29.42 26.78 10.01
N ASP A 555 -28.58 26.20 10.87
CA ASP A 555 -27.34 26.78 11.37
C ASP A 555 -26.23 26.78 10.32
N VAL A 556 -26.23 25.76 9.48
CA VAL A 556 -25.22 25.58 8.43
C VAL A 556 -25.69 26.25 7.15
N THR A 557 -24.90 27.20 6.67
CA THR A 557 -25.20 28.00 5.47
C THR A 557 -24.34 27.58 4.28
N ALA A 558 -24.59 28.15 3.10
CA ALA A 558 -23.76 27.89 1.92
C ALA A 558 -22.31 28.41 2.07
N GLU A 559 -22.10 29.43 2.92
CA GLU A 559 -20.79 30.01 3.22
C GLU A 559 -20.02 29.26 4.31
N SER A 560 -20.73 28.43 5.09
CA SER A 560 -20.12 27.58 6.10
C SER A 560 -19.12 26.61 5.45
N ARG A 561 -18.06 26.29 6.19
CA ARG A 561 -16.95 25.47 5.69
C ARG A 561 -16.87 24.15 6.44
N VAL A 562 -16.35 23.14 5.76
CA VAL A 562 -16.08 21.83 6.35
C VAL A 562 -14.57 21.69 6.58
N LEU A 563 -14.19 21.38 7.81
CA LEU A 563 -12.82 20.98 8.15
C LEU A 563 -12.76 19.45 8.23
N MET A 564 -12.28 18.82 7.15
CA MET A 564 -12.09 17.37 7.08
C MET A 564 -10.64 16.94 7.34
N HIS A 565 -10.46 15.69 7.77
CA HIS A 565 -9.16 15.03 7.98
C HIS A 565 -8.25 15.91 8.84
N ARG A 566 -8.75 16.23 10.05
CA ARG A 566 -8.13 17.23 10.91
C ARG A 566 -6.91 16.71 11.67
N ASN A 567 -6.94 15.42 12.01
CA ASN A 567 -5.79 14.71 12.55
C ASN A 567 -4.57 14.85 11.62
N ILE A 568 -3.48 15.44 12.14
CA ILE A 568 -2.28 15.78 11.36
C ILE A 568 -1.68 14.55 10.69
N ASN A 569 -1.54 13.46 11.43
CA ASN A 569 -0.97 12.21 10.95
C ASN A 569 -1.79 11.62 9.79
N ASN A 570 -3.12 11.60 9.90
CA ASN A 570 -3.99 11.15 8.81
C ASN A 570 -3.90 12.10 7.60
N ARG A 571 -3.97 13.41 7.87
CA ARG A 571 -3.94 14.48 6.88
C ARG A 571 -2.74 14.38 5.94
N VAL A 572 -1.54 14.34 6.50
CA VAL A 572 -0.30 14.34 5.70
C VAL A 572 -0.12 13.03 4.92
N ARG A 573 -0.50 11.88 5.52
CA ARG A 573 -0.47 10.57 4.84
C ARG A 573 -1.44 10.49 3.67
N ARG A 574 -2.58 11.20 3.75
CA ARG A 574 -3.54 11.34 2.65
C ARG A 574 -2.99 12.20 1.52
N ILE A 575 -2.26 13.27 1.84
CA ILE A 575 -1.67 14.20 0.86
C ILE A 575 -0.49 13.56 0.12
N ALA A 576 0.41 12.90 0.85
CA ALA A 576 1.65 12.34 0.29
C ALA A 576 1.89 10.90 0.77
N PRO A 577 1.07 9.91 0.33
CA PRO A 577 1.20 8.51 0.74
C PRO A 577 2.49 7.82 0.29
N PHE A 578 3.26 8.46 -0.59
CA PHE A 578 4.57 8.00 -1.07
C PHE A 578 5.73 8.36 -0.11
N LEU A 579 5.47 9.19 0.90
CA LEU A 579 6.43 9.48 1.98
C LEU A 579 6.09 8.64 3.22
N LYS A 580 7.13 8.24 3.97
CA LYS A 580 6.95 7.68 5.30
C LYS A 580 7.06 8.82 6.30
N PHE A 581 5.96 9.16 6.98
CA PHE A 581 5.96 10.18 8.02
C PHE A 581 6.40 9.62 9.37
N ASP A 582 7.05 10.47 10.16
CA ASP A 582 7.28 10.26 11.59
C ASP A 582 5.94 10.01 12.31
N SER A 583 6.01 9.39 13.49
CA SER A 583 4.82 9.20 14.33
C SER A 583 4.46 10.45 15.14
N ASP A 584 5.45 11.32 15.39
CA ASP A 584 5.40 12.38 16.40
C ASP A 584 5.48 13.77 15.72
N PRO A 585 4.35 14.39 15.35
CA PRO A 585 4.31 15.78 14.90
C PRO A 585 4.49 16.71 16.09
N TYR A 586 5.29 17.76 15.96
CA TYR A 586 5.54 18.71 17.05
C TYR A 586 4.99 20.10 16.71
N ILE A 587 4.55 20.82 17.74
CA ILE A 587 3.99 22.17 17.60
C ILE A 587 5.03 23.25 17.93
N VAL A 588 5.09 24.27 17.07
CA VAL A 588 6.00 25.41 17.20
C VAL A 588 5.21 26.71 17.23
N VAL A 589 5.61 27.62 18.12
CA VAL A 589 5.16 29.02 18.10
C VAL A 589 6.13 29.80 17.22
N ASN A 590 5.70 30.25 16.05
CA ASN A 590 6.59 31.00 15.17
C ASN A 590 6.80 32.46 15.66
N ASP A 591 7.73 33.19 15.02
CA ASP A 591 8.03 34.59 15.37
C ASP A 591 6.82 35.54 15.22
N ASP A 592 5.86 35.20 14.36
CA ASP A 592 4.60 35.95 14.19
C ASP A 592 3.55 35.62 15.26
N GLY A 593 3.86 34.72 16.20
CA GLY A 593 2.96 34.26 17.24
C GLY A 593 1.83 33.35 16.73
N ARG A 594 2.08 32.57 15.68
CA ARG A 594 1.18 31.55 15.13
C ARG A 594 1.63 30.16 15.56
N LEU A 595 0.66 29.26 15.73
CA LEU A 595 0.90 27.85 15.98
C LEU A 595 1.07 27.11 14.64
N VAL A 596 2.20 26.42 14.48
CA VAL A 596 2.52 25.64 13.29
C VAL A 596 2.91 24.23 13.72
N TRP A 597 2.28 23.24 13.11
CA TRP A 597 2.67 21.85 13.26
C TRP A 597 3.73 21.49 12.24
N ILE A 598 4.77 20.80 12.68
CA ILE A 598 5.84 20.32 11.81
C ILE A 598 5.94 18.81 11.95
N ILE A 599 6.10 18.12 10.83
CA ILE A 599 6.33 16.66 10.82
C ILE A 599 7.46 16.27 9.88
N ASP A 600 8.34 15.40 10.37
CA ASP A 600 9.43 14.83 9.57
C ASP A 600 8.92 13.71 8.65
N ALA A 601 9.46 13.68 7.43
CA ALA A 601 9.09 12.71 6.41
C ALA A 601 10.32 12.14 5.68
N TYR A 602 10.23 10.84 5.41
CA TYR A 602 11.35 10.01 4.97
C TYR A 602 11.05 9.39 3.61
N THR A 603 12.08 9.36 2.75
CA THR A 603 12.07 8.53 1.53
C THR A 603 12.63 7.15 1.85
N LYS A 604 12.05 6.11 1.25
CA LYS A 604 12.38 4.71 1.54
C LYS A 604 12.54 3.88 0.27
N SER A 605 13.36 2.84 0.34
CA SER A 605 13.47 1.80 -0.68
C SER A 605 13.99 0.50 -0.07
N ALA A 606 13.61 -0.62 -0.70
CA ALA A 606 14.16 -1.96 -0.44
C ALA A 606 15.11 -2.43 -1.56
N HIS A 607 15.32 -1.61 -2.58
CA HIS A 607 16.05 -1.98 -3.79
C HIS A 607 17.36 -1.19 -3.97
N PHE A 608 17.92 -0.66 -2.86
CA PHE A 608 19.19 0.06 -2.92
C PHE A 608 20.38 -0.91 -3.02
N PRO A 609 21.17 -0.89 -4.12
CA PRO A 609 22.28 -1.81 -4.31
C PRO A 609 23.32 -1.77 -3.19
N TYR A 610 23.78 -2.95 -2.77
CA TYR A 610 24.82 -3.20 -1.77
C TYR A 610 24.52 -2.67 -0.37
N SER A 611 23.32 -2.14 -0.11
CA SER A 611 22.95 -1.69 1.22
C SER A 611 22.31 -2.82 2.02
N ARG A 612 22.65 -2.90 3.30
CA ARG A 612 22.08 -3.88 4.23
C ARG A 612 20.65 -3.50 4.61
N HIS A 613 19.76 -4.49 4.63
CA HIS A 613 18.41 -4.25 5.14
C HIS A 613 18.39 -4.17 6.67
N TYR A 614 17.60 -3.22 7.16
CA TYR A 614 17.24 -3.05 8.56
C TYR A 614 15.72 -3.02 8.70
N GLU A 615 15.21 -3.51 9.82
CA GLU A 615 13.81 -3.35 10.19
C GLU A 615 13.61 -1.92 10.70
N VAL A 616 12.97 -1.08 9.90
CA VAL A 616 12.70 0.33 10.22
C VAL A 616 11.23 0.61 10.00
N ALA A 617 10.55 1.12 11.02
CA ALA A 617 9.14 1.49 10.98
C ALA A 617 8.20 0.36 10.48
N GLY A 618 8.50 -0.88 10.88
CA GLY A 618 7.73 -2.10 10.57
C GLY A 618 8.00 -2.68 9.18
N GLU A 619 9.01 -2.19 8.47
CA GLU A 619 9.36 -2.60 7.11
C GLU A 619 10.85 -2.92 7.02
N ARG A 620 11.20 -3.95 6.24
CA ARG A 620 12.58 -4.31 5.94
C ARG A 620 13.10 -3.45 4.79
N LEU A 621 13.93 -2.45 5.11
CA LEU A 621 14.40 -1.43 4.18
C LEU A 621 15.93 -1.36 4.14
N ASN A 622 16.50 -1.07 2.97
CA ASN A 622 17.94 -0.85 2.80
C ASN A 622 18.29 0.59 2.38
N TYR A 623 17.29 1.47 2.32
CA TYR A 623 17.46 2.90 2.15
C TYR A 623 16.37 3.61 2.94
N PHE A 624 16.77 4.56 3.79
CA PHE A 624 15.87 5.36 4.60
C PHE A 624 16.53 6.70 4.91
N ARG A 625 15.94 7.81 4.47
CA ARG A 625 16.51 9.16 4.66
C ARG A 625 15.45 10.18 5.01
N ASN A 626 15.69 11.00 6.04
CA ASN A 626 14.89 12.20 6.30
C ASN A 626 15.12 13.17 5.14
N SER A 627 14.08 13.37 4.32
CA SER A 627 14.19 14.08 3.05
C SER A 627 13.31 15.31 2.98
N VAL A 628 12.26 15.36 3.79
CA VAL A 628 11.21 16.38 3.72
C VAL A 628 10.76 16.71 5.14
N LYS A 629 10.63 18.00 5.45
CA LYS A 629 9.87 18.50 6.60
C LYS A 629 8.61 19.15 6.05
N VAL A 630 7.45 18.76 6.56
CA VAL A 630 6.14 19.28 6.15
C VAL A 630 5.65 20.32 7.13
#